data_AF-A0A0E2D504-F1
#
_entry.id   AF-A0A0E2D504-F1
#
_cell.length_a   1.000
_cell.length_b   1.000
_cell.length_c   1.000
_cell.angle_alpha   90.00
_cell.angle_beta   90.00
_cell.angle_gamma   90.00
#
_symmetry.space_group_name_H-M   'P 1'
#
loop_
_entity.id
_entity.type
_entity.pdbx_description
1 polymer ?
#
loop_
_entity_poly.entity_id
_entity_poly.type
_entity_poly.pdbx_seq_one_letter_code
_entity_poly.pdbx_strand_id
1 'polypeptide(L)'
;SNSGEILSSKDARRYEAGGGGTIPTTPPTPPDTNYGICFPDQTPCIKQGSASTRFSGVKTITTYTAGEENHYELKDYSRGKGIITYSWEFIEDPFMGIYLLNVPIVDINNGWTKFEYHDDYNHDALLDAHWGIEMTYDYFKSVHNRLSYDGNDSKVVNNVHYFNIFVGNNAYWDPMTEEIYYIYCPHNSSTCKSLNLPIILDPTYEDFTSLDIVSHEFGHGINGDLAGFTYDPEPGALDEGFSDIWNVGVNNYVNKVLGMQKNIWLVGDETVPGGGMRSVSNPKSTTVMSPGPNTYYGGLWDSENNEAHTNSLVLSHWFYTLSKGKQGINDHWCEYNVSGINIEKAEKIAYAALYYLFPTSGYTSARTAAIYSAKALYGKFSSEVKSTIDAWDAVGVPADTTSRGGQGMYKPHYYITFVKLSNLERSSGNDCGYKDNSYLHPTVIKGFTYNMVLSSEGEVSIPSKVHKWRVWIDFNRNGSFESSEMVVQDSINDTFGGTLQKSIQIPTSALTGDTRMRVSMKAVQSGESYQLANESFTEGEVEDYSITINNFSI
;
A
#
# COMPACT_ATOMS: atom_id res chain seq x y z
N SER A 1 -26.56 -7.36 -9.62
CA SER A 1 -27.23 -6.05 -9.57
C SER A 1 -27.89 -5.86 -8.22
N ASN A 2 -27.22 -5.12 -7.35
CA ASN A 2 -27.78 -4.29 -6.27
C ASN A 2 -26.60 -3.42 -5.81
N SER A 3 -26.38 -2.34 -6.56
CA SER A 3 -25.42 -1.30 -6.25
C SER A 3 -25.95 -0.47 -5.09
N GLY A 4 -25.53 -0.81 -3.87
CA GLY A 4 -25.54 0.15 -2.77
C GLY A 4 -24.21 0.90 -2.82
N GLU A 5 -24.24 2.21 -3.04
CA GLU A 5 -23.10 3.08 -2.75
C GLU A 5 -22.74 2.90 -1.27
N ILE A 6 -21.61 2.27 -1.01
CA ILE A 6 -21.05 2.20 0.34
C ILE A 6 -20.39 3.55 0.58
N LEU A 7 -21.06 4.37 1.39
CA LEU A 7 -20.54 5.65 1.83
C LEU A 7 -19.25 5.42 2.62
N SER A 8 -18.21 6.21 2.32
CA SER A 8 -16.99 6.24 3.13
C SER A 8 -17.32 6.55 4.59
N SER A 9 -16.47 6.12 5.54
CA SER A 9 -16.64 6.37 6.99
C SER A 9 -16.84 7.86 7.34
N LYS A 10 -16.35 8.77 6.49
CA LYS A 10 -16.55 10.22 6.63
C LYS A 10 -17.97 10.67 6.28
N ASP A 11 -18.63 10.01 5.33
CA ASP A 11 -19.99 10.33 4.91
C ASP A 11 -21.05 9.62 5.78
N ALA A 12 -20.77 8.42 6.27
CA ALA A 12 -21.61 7.73 7.26
C ALA A 12 -21.77 8.56 8.55
N ARG A 13 -20.67 9.14 9.06
CA ARG A 13 -20.66 10.08 10.20
C ARG A 13 -21.46 11.36 9.95
N ARG A 14 -21.73 11.73 8.70
CA ARG A 14 -22.54 12.90 8.32
C ARG A 14 -24.03 12.58 8.22
N TYR A 15 -24.39 11.33 7.90
CA TYR A 15 -25.77 10.89 7.68
C TYR A 15 -26.48 10.49 8.97
N GLU A 16 -25.77 9.93 9.97
CA GLU A 16 -26.38 9.51 11.24
C GLU A 16 -26.86 10.67 12.15
N ALA A 17 -26.56 11.93 11.79
CA ALA A 17 -27.05 13.10 12.52
C ALA A 17 -28.55 13.42 12.27
N GLY A 18 -29.29 12.61 11.50
CA GLY A 18 -30.71 12.88 11.25
C GLY A 18 -31.55 11.66 10.86
N GLY A 19 -32.34 11.13 11.80
CA GLY A 19 -33.53 10.34 11.43
C GLY A 19 -34.01 9.28 12.44
N GLY A 20 -34.73 9.72 13.47
CA GLY A 20 -35.87 9.06 14.13
C GLY A 20 -36.03 7.53 14.13
N GLY A 21 -35.68 6.90 15.26
CA GLY A 21 -36.64 6.25 16.17
C GLY A 21 -37.07 4.80 15.93
N THR A 22 -36.52 3.88 16.75
CA THR A 22 -37.26 2.93 17.62
C THR A 22 -36.39 2.59 18.84
N ILE A 23 -37.00 2.51 20.01
CA ILE A 23 -36.37 2.33 21.32
C ILE A 23 -36.13 0.83 21.59
N PRO A 24 -34.90 0.40 21.94
CA PRO A 24 -34.69 -0.74 22.81
C PRO A 24 -34.67 -0.25 24.27
N THR A 25 -35.54 -0.84 25.10
CA THR A 25 -35.56 -0.62 26.55
C THR A 25 -34.41 -1.38 27.20
N THR A 26 -33.23 -0.78 27.23
CA THR A 26 -32.20 -1.03 28.24
C THR A 26 -32.13 0.21 29.13
N PRO A 27 -31.96 0.07 30.46
CA PRO A 27 -31.75 1.23 31.31
C PRO A 27 -30.56 2.04 30.78
N PRO A 28 -30.63 3.38 30.74
CA PRO A 28 -29.49 4.20 30.36
C PRO A 28 -28.40 3.98 31.42
N THR A 29 -27.39 3.19 31.08
CA THR A 29 -26.12 3.21 31.78
C THR A 29 -25.56 4.63 31.61
N PRO A 30 -25.07 5.29 32.67
CA PRO A 30 -24.42 6.59 32.53
C PRO A 30 -23.29 6.48 31.48
N PRO A 31 -22.99 7.54 30.72
CA PRO A 31 -21.86 7.51 29.79
C PRO A 31 -20.62 7.18 30.61
N ASP A 32 -20.03 6.03 30.32
CA ASP A 32 -18.94 5.43 31.07
C ASP A 32 -17.65 6.18 30.72
N THR A 33 -17.46 7.37 31.30
CA THR A 33 -16.33 8.26 30.96
C THR A 33 -14.99 7.79 31.52
N ASN A 34 -14.89 6.52 31.95
CA ASN A 34 -13.77 6.00 32.71
C ASN A 34 -13.51 4.52 32.37
N TYR A 35 -13.48 4.22 31.07
CA TYR A 35 -13.05 2.93 30.55
C TYR A 35 -11.72 2.52 31.18
N GLY A 36 -11.69 1.37 31.87
CA GLY A 36 -10.45 0.80 32.42
C GLY A 36 -10.09 1.15 33.86
N ILE A 37 -10.90 1.93 34.59
CA ILE A 37 -10.76 2.05 36.05
C ILE A 37 -11.76 1.17 36.81
N CYS A 38 -11.29 0.64 37.93
CA CYS A 38 -12.09 -0.06 38.92
C CYS A 38 -12.89 0.93 39.74
N PHE A 39 -14.15 0.60 40.03
CA PHE A 39 -14.95 1.32 41.00
C PHE A 39 -15.17 0.44 42.24
N PRO A 40 -15.12 1.01 43.46
CA PRO A 40 -15.06 2.43 43.78
C PRO A 40 -13.64 3.01 44.03
N ASP A 41 -12.59 2.19 43.94
CA ASP A 41 -11.24 2.57 44.35
C ASP A 41 -10.48 3.44 43.33
N GLN A 42 -11.03 3.62 42.12
CA GLN A 42 -10.49 4.41 41.01
C GLN A 42 -9.09 3.95 40.55
N THR A 43 -8.70 2.71 40.84
CA THR A 43 -7.43 2.17 40.36
C THR A 43 -7.58 1.63 38.94
N PRO A 44 -6.53 1.61 38.10
CA PRO A 44 -6.61 0.93 36.82
C PRO A 44 -6.90 -0.56 37.01
N CYS A 45 -8.00 -1.03 36.42
CA CYS A 45 -8.41 -2.43 36.38
C CYS A 45 -7.60 -3.26 35.39
N ILE A 46 -6.59 -2.67 34.75
CA ILE A 46 -5.73 -3.36 33.81
C ILE A 46 -4.57 -4.05 34.52
N LYS A 47 -4.22 -5.25 34.07
CA LYS A 47 -3.10 -6.06 34.57
C LYS A 47 -2.30 -6.63 33.41
N GLN A 48 -1.01 -6.90 33.66
CA GLN A 48 -0.17 -7.58 32.69
C GLN A 48 -0.26 -9.10 32.94
N GLY A 49 -0.69 -9.83 31.93
CA GLY A 49 -0.78 -11.28 31.91
C GLY A 49 0.31 -11.93 31.05
N SER A 50 0.47 -13.24 31.18
CA SER A 50 1.34 -14.04 30.34
C SER A 50 0.49 -14.98 29.48
N ALA A 51 0.59 -14.87 28.17
CA ALA A 51 -0.24 -15.60 27.21
C ALA A 51 0.57 -16.50 26.29
N SER A 52 0.25 -17.78 26.28
CA SER A 52 0.81 -18.76 25.34
C SER A 52 0.01 -18.67 24.04
N THR A 53 0.36 -17.69 23.20
CA THR A 53 -0.27 -17.49 21.89
C THR A 53 0.00 -18.68 20.97
N ARG A 54 -0.87 -18.88 19.99
CA ARG A 54 -0.84 -19.96 19.01
C ARG A 54 0.37 -19.87 18.08
N PHE A 55 0.63 -18.69 17.52
CA PHE A 55 1.65 -18.45 16.50
C PHE A 55 2.86 -17.68 17.02
N SER A 56 2.68 -16.85 18.04
CA SER A 56 3.72 -15.91 18.48
C SER A 56 4.52 -16.38 19.69
N GLY A 57 4.18 -17.54 20.26
CA GLY A 57 4.77 -18.09 21.48
C GLY A 57 4.25 -17.39 22.74
N VAL A 58 5.03 -17.40 23.84
CA VAL A 58 4.60 -16.72 25.06
C VAL A 58 4.78 -15.20 24.95
N LYS A 59 3.71 -14.44 25.19
CA LYS A 59 3.66 -12.97 25.14
C LYS A 59 3.10 -12.39 26.42
N THR A 60 3.49 -11.16 26.69
CA THR A 60 2.81 -10.35 27.70
C THR A 60 1.63 -9.66 27.03
N ILE A 61 0.46 -9.73 27.67
CA ILE A 61 -0.77 -9.08 27.21
C ILE A 61 -1.37 -8.24 28.32
N THR A 62 -2.17 -7.23 27.97
CA THR A 62 -2.93 -6.45 28.95
C THR A 62 -4.35 -7.01 29.09
N THR A 63 -4.79 -7.25 30.32
CA THR A 63 -6.13 -7.78 30.63
C THR A 63 -6.85 -6.89 31.61
N TYR A 64 -8.17 -7.04 31.72
CA TYR A 64 -9.04 -6.24 32.59
C TYR A 64 -9.67 -7.10 33.69
N THR A 65 -9.64 -6.64 34.93
CA THR A 65 -10.12 -7.43 36.08
C THR A 65 -11.57 -7.20 36.46
N ALA A 66 -12.26 -6.24 35.84
CA ALA A 66 -13.60 -5.81 36.25
C ALA A 66 -13.74 -5.43 37.75
N GLY A 67 -12.62 -5.18 38.44
CA GLY A 67 -12.60 -4.91 39.88
C GLY A 67 -12.74 -6.16 40.75
N GLU A 68 -12.64 -7.35 40.16
CA GLU A 68 -12.80 -8.64 40.84
C GLU A 68 -11.46 -9.35 41.05
N GLU A 69 -11.36 -10.18 42.08
CA GLU A 69 -10.22 -11.08 42.30
C GLU A 69 -10.36 -12.32 41.41
N ASN A 70 -9.25 -12.80 40.85
CA ASN A 70 -9.21 -14.00 39.99
C ASN A 70 -10.15 -13.90 38.77
N HIS A 71 -10.24 -12.69 38.20
CA HIS A 71 -11.02 -12.41 37.01
C HIS A 71 -10.14 -11.61 36.06
N TYR A 72 -9.89 -12.12 34.86
CA TYR A 72 -9.06 -11.45 33.86
C TYR A 72 -9.67 -11.67 32.48
N GLU A 73 -10.20 -10.60 31.89
CA GLU A 73 -10.75 -10.60 30.54
C GLU A 73 -9.72 -10.09 29.52
N LEU A 74 -9.80 -10.55 28.28
CA LEU A 74 -9.04 -10.05 27.13
C LEU A 74 -9.54 -8.65 26.70
N LYS A 75 -9.36 -7.68 27.58
CA LYS A 75 -9.70 -6.27 27.41
C LYS A 75 -8.51 -5.42 27.86
N ASP A 76 -8.04 -4.58 26.96
CA ASP A 76 -6.95 -3.63 27.21
C ASP A 76 -7.48 -2.20 27.04
N TYR A 77 -7.64 -1.48 28.15
CA TYR A 77 -8.01 -0.06 28.15
C TYR A 77 -6.80 0.89 28.29
N SER A 78 -5.57 0.38 28.18
CA SER A 78 -4.37 1.21 28.10
C SER A 78 -4.11 1.78 26.70
N ARG A 79 -4.78 1.22 25.68
CA ARG A 79 -4.70 1.63 24.27
C ARG A 79 -6.07 2.13 23.79
N GLY A 80 -6.12 3.40 23.41
CA GLY A 80 -7.32 4.09 22.95
C GLY A 80 -8.50 3.93 23.91
N LYS A 81 -9.70 3.76 23.34
CA LYS A 81 -10.94 3.45 24.07
C LYS A 81 -11.11 1.95 24.36
N GLY A 82 -10.10 1.13 24.07
CA GLY A 82 -10.08 -0.28 24.38
C GLY A 82 -9.71 -1.17 23.18
N ILE A 83 -8.94 -2.21 23.43
CA ILE A 83 -8.83 -3.40 22.58
C ILE A 83 -9.59 -4.51 23.29
N ILE A 84 -10.60 -5.08 22.64
CA ILE A 84 -11.49 -6.06 23.25
C ILE A 84 -11.53 -7.30 22.36
N THR A 85 -11.29 -8.47 22.95
CA THR A 85 -11.35 -9.74 22.22
C THR A 85 -12.41 -10.63 22.83
N TYR A 86 -13.28 -11.16 21.97
CA TYR A 86 -14.35 -12.08 22.32
C TYR A 86 -14.23 -13.39 21.52
N SER A 87 -14.79 -14.45 22.09
CA SER A 87 -15.01 -15.72 21.38
C SER A 87 -16.47 -15.82 20.96
N TRP A 88 -16.75 -16.28 19.75
CA TRP A 88 -18.08 -16.74 19.36
C TRP A 88 -18.20 -18.24 19.66
N GLU A 89 -19.13 -18.59 20.54
CA GLU A 89 -19.30 -19.95 21.04
C GLU A 89 -20.68 -20.50 20.71
N PHE A 90 -20.75 -21.79 20.37
CA PHE A 90 -22.02 -22.50 20.31
C PHE A 90 -22.45 -22.91 21.72
N ILE A 91 -23.47 -22.25 22.24
CA ILE A 91 -24.04 -22.53 23.56
C ILE A 91 -25.30 -23.37 23.39
N GLU A 92 -25.36 -24.50 24.11
CA GLU A 92 -26.55 -25.32 24.22
C GLU A 92 -27.41 -24.81 25.38
N ASP A 93 -28.58 -24.25 25.06
CA ASP A 93 -29.58 -23.87 26.04
C ASP A 93 -30.68 -24.96 26.14
N PRO A 94 -31.07 -25.37 27.37
CA PRO A 94 -32.06 -26.41 27.57
C PRO A 94 -33.44 -26.14 26.96
N PHE A 95 -33.77 -24.89 26.64
CA PHE A 95 -35.08 -24.47 26.13
C PHE A 95 -35.02 -23.91 24.70
N MET A 96 -33.94 -23.23 24.32
CA MET A 96 -33.77 -22.59 23.00
C MET A 96 -32.92 -23.42 22.04
N GLY A 97 -32.30 -24.51 22.50
CA GLY A 97 -31.39 -25.33 21.70
C GLY A 97 -30.02 -24.66 21.51
N ILE A 98 -29.32 -25.02 20.45
CA ILE A 98 -27.98 -24.49 20.16
C ILE A 98 -28.09 -23.13 19.48
N TYR A 99 -27.43 -22.11 20.05
CA TYR A 99 -27.24 -20.81 19.42
C TYR A 99 -25.81 -20.33 19.57
N LEU A 100 -25.40 -19.45 18.65
CA LEU A 100 -24.06 -18.85 18.64
C LEU A 100 -24.08 -17.54 19.44
N LEU A 101 -23.19 -17.40 20.43
CA LEU A 101 -23.10 -16.23 21.30
C LEU A 101 -21.67 -15.69 21.32
N ASN A 102 -21.54 -14.37 21.26
CA ASN A 102 -20.29 -13.68 21.52
C ASN A 102 -20.07 -13.56 23.04
N VAL A 103 -19.00 -14.15 23.57
CA VAL A 103 -18.71 -14.24 25.00
C VAL A 103 -17.31 -13.75 25.35
N PRO A 104 -17.12 -13.08 26.50
CA PRO A 104 -15.79 -12.83 27.05
C PRO A 104 -15.19 -14.14 27.60
N ILE A 105 -13.93 -14.38 27.30
CA ILE A 105 -13.15 -15.40 28.00
C ILE A 105 -12.53 -14.76 29.25
N VAL A 106 -12.67 -15.46 30.38
CA VAL A 106 -12.18 -15.04 31.69
C VAL A 106 -11.15 -16.05 32.18
N ASP A 107 -9.94 -15.58 32.45
CA ASP A 107 -8.91 -16.35 33.15
C ASP A 107 -8.93 -16.05 34.66
N ILE A 108 -8.49 -17.01 35.48
CA ILE A 108 -8.52 -16.88 36.95
C ILE A 108 -7.19 -16.44 37.57
N ASN A 109 -6.07 -16.53 36.85
CA ASN A 109 -4.74 -16.30 37.40
C ASN A 109 -3.87 -15.36 36.52
N ASN A 110 -4.40 -14.92 35.38
CA ASN A 110 -3.77 -14.11 34.34
C ASN A 110 -2.56 -14.76 33.63
N GLY A 111 -2.45 -16.08 33.75
CA GLY A 111 -1.47 -16.93 33.11
C GLY A 111 -2.17 -17.82 32.11
N TRP A 112 -2.34 -17.33 30.88
CA TRP A 112 -3.06 -18.00 29.82
C TRP A 112 -2.16 -19.07 29.19
N THR A 113 -2.18 -20.28 29.73
CA THR A 113 -1.20 -21.31 29.34
C THR A 113 -1.65 -22.12 28.12
N LYS A 114 -0.68 -22.75 27.43
CA LYS A 114 -0.97 -23.70 26.36
C LYS A 114 -1.87 -24.86 26.83
N PHE A 115 -1.74 -25.29 28.09
CA PHE A 115 -2.56 -26.37 28.63
C PHE A 115 -4.04 -25.99 28.76
N GLU A 116 -4.32 -24.71 29.02
CA GLU A 116 -5.69 -24.21 29.20
C GLU A 116 -6.34 -23.82 27.88
N TYR A 117 -5.60 -23.20 26.95
CA TYR A 117 -6.18 -22.52 25.79
C TYR A 117 -5.84 -23.13 24.43
N HIS A 118 -4.85 -24.03 24.33
CA HIS A 118 -4.63 -24.81 23.10
C HIS A 118 -5.50 -26.08 23.13
N ASP A 119 -6.80 -25.86 23.11
CA ASP A 119 -7.83 -26.90 23.17
C ASP A 119 -8.44 -27.20 21.79
N ASP A 120 -9.46 -28.06 21.75
CA ASP A 120 -10.11 -28.48 20.51
C ASP A 120 -10.87 -27.35 19.78
N TYR A 121 -11.04 -26.20 20.42
CA TYR A 121 -11.67 -25.01 19.85
C TYR A 121 -10.65 -23.91 19.52
N ASN A 122 -9.36 -24.13 19.78
CA ASN A 122 -8.26 -23.19 19.55
C ASN A 122 -8.42 -21.84 20.26
N HIS A 123 -8.82 -21.84 21.54
CA HIS A 123 -8.94 -20.59 22.30
C HIS A 123 -7.63 -19.77 22.39
N ASP A 124 -6.47 -20.36 22.13
CA ASP A 124 -5.19 -19.66 22.00
C ASP A 124 -5.14 -18.71 20.79
N ALA A 125 -6.04 -18.85 19.81
CA ALA A 125 -6.25 -17.90 18.72
C ALA A 125 -6.74 -16.53 19.21
N LEU A 126 -7.52 -16.48 20.31
CA LEU A 126 -7.92 -15.22 20.93
C LEU A 126 -6.72 -14.45 21.48
N LEU A 127 -5.72 -15.17 21.99
CA LEU A 127 -4.52 -14.59 22.56
C LEU A 127 -3.67 -13.93 21.48
N ASP A 128 -3.53 -14.56 20.30
CA ASP A 128 -2.86 -13.94 19.16
C ASP A 128 -3.62 -12.72 18.62
N ALA A 129 -4.95 -12.79 18.46
CA ALA A 129 -5.73 -11.65 17.99
C ALA A 129 -5.62 -10.45 18.96
N HIS A 130 -5.73 -10.70 20.26
CA HIS A 130 -5.61 -9.67 21.28
C HIS A 130 -4.21 -9.01 21.26
N TRP A 131 -3.16 -9.82 21.38
CA TRP A 131 -1.78 -9.35 21.36
C TRP A 131 -1.41 -8.69 20.02
N GLY A 132 -1.91 -9.23 18.90
CA GLY A 132 -1.65 -8.72 17.57
C GLY A 132 -2.20 -7.31 17.36
N ILE A 133 -3.39 -7.02 17.89
CA ILE A 133 -3.94 -5.66 17.88
C ILE A 133 -3.20 -4.73 18.85
N GLU A 134 -2.76 -5.20 20.02
CA GLU A 134 -1.88 -4.40 20.90
C GLU A 134 -0.64 -3.92 20.14
N MET A 135 0.02 -4.82 19.40
CA MET A 135 1.23 -4.51 18.63
C MET A 135 0.95 -3.65 17.41
N THR A 136 -0.16 -3.90 16.73
CA THR A 136 -0.58 -3.10 15.56
C THR A 136 -0.90 -1.66 15.97
N TYR A 137 -1.63 -1.49 17.06
CA TYR A 137 -1.91 -0.17 17.63
C TYR A 137 -0.62 0.56 18.00
N ASP A 138 0.31 -0.11 18.70
CA ASP A 138 1.58 0.47 19.12
C ASP A 138 2.46 0.85 17.93
N TYR A 139 2.45 0.06 16.85
CA TYR A 139 3.10 0.41 15.59
C TYR A 139 2.54 1.71 15.02
N PHE A 140 1.23 1.80 14.78
CA PHE A 140 0.63 3.01 14.20
C PHE A 140 0.82 4.25 15.07
N LYS A 141 0.74 4.10 16.40
CA LYS A 141 0.97 5.19 17.35
C LYS A 141 2.43 5.64 17.36
N SER A 142 3.37 4.71 17.48
CA SER A 142 4.80 5.05 17.62
C SER A 142 5.45 5.46 16.31
N VAL A 143 5.10 4.78 15.22
CA VAL A 143 5.66 5.01 13.91
C VAL A 143 4.91 6.18 13.29
N HIS A 144 3.60 6.09 13.08
CA HIS A 144 2.83 7.05 12.27
C HIS A 144 2.17 8.18 13.06
N ASN A 145 2.34 8.20 14.39
CA ASN A 145 1.65 9.15 15.27
C ASN A 145 0.13 9.13 15.06
N ARG A 146 -0.42 7.94 14.81
CA ARG A 146 -1.84 7.71 14.60
C ARG A 146 -2.45 6.98 15.79
N LEU A 147 -3.60 7.47 16.25
CA LEU A 147 -4.34 6.93 17.38
C LEU A 147 -5.44 5.98 16.88
N SER A 148 -5.22 4.67 16.99
CA SER A 148 -6.10 3.61 16.44
C SER A 148 -6.30 3.67 14.92
N TYR A 149 -7.25 2.92 14.39
CA TYR A 149 -7.53 2.83 12.95
C TYR A 149 -8.10 4.12 12.35
N ASP A 150 -8.75 4.97 13.16
CA ASP A 150 -9.46 6.20 12.73
C ASP A 150 -8.75 7.51 13.11
N GLY A 151 -7.62 7.42 13.82
CA GLY A 151 -6.91 8.60 14.33
C GLY A 151 -7.55 9.25 15.57
N ASN A 152 -8.60 8.67 16.16
CA ASN A 152 -9.33 9.22 17.32
C ASN A 152 -9.46 8.22 18.49
N ASP A 153 -8.46 7.34 18.64
CA ASP A 153 -8.40 6.37 19.73
C ASP A 153 -9.62 5.44 19.78
N SER A 154 -10.26 5.16 18.63
CA SER A 154 -11.45 4.31 18.62
C SER A 154 -11.17 2.88 19.09
N LYS A 155 -12.18 2.31 19.75
CA LYS A 155 -12.16 0.96 20.30
C LYS A 155 -12.00 -0.04 19.15
N VAL A 156 -11.19 -1.08 19.37
CA VAL A 156 -10.99 -2.18 18.42
C VAL A 156 -11.59 -3.44 19.03
N VAL A 157 -12.47 -4.11 18.29
CA VAL A 157 -13.10 -5.35 18.73
C VAL A 157 -12.68 -6.49 17.81
N ASN A 158 -12.17 -7.57 18.42
CA ASN A 158 -11.84 -8.82 17.77
C ASN A 158 -12.95 -9.84 18.06
N ASN A 159 -13.56 -10.35 16.99
CA ASN A 159 -14.60 -11.36 17.00
C ASN A 159 -14.02 -12.69 16.53
N VAL A 160 -13.39 -13.43 17.44
CA VAL A 160 -12.73 -14.70 17.14
C VAL A 160 -13.74 -15.84 17.17
N HIS A 161 -13.50 -16.88 16.37
CA HIS A 161 -14.41 -18.02 16.19
C HIS A 161 -15.78 -17.67 15.61
N TYR A 162 -15.87 -16.54 14.91
CA TYR A 162 -17.11 -16.18 14.24
C TYR A 162 -17.49 -17.26 13.23
N PHE A 163 -18.78 -17.62 13.20
CA PHE A 163 -19.24 -18.70 12.35
C PHE A 163 -20.14 -18.18 11.23
N ASN A 164 -19.82 -18.57 9.99
CA ASN A 164 -20.61 -18.26 8.82
C ASN A 164 -20.77 -19.51 7.95
N ILE A 165 -22.02 -19.95 7.74
CA ILE A 165 -22.35 -21.17 6.97
C ILE A 165 -22.09 -21.05 5.46
N PHE A 166 -21.67 -19.90 4.95
CA PHE A 166 -21.42 -19.69 3.52
C PHE A 166 -19.96 -19.40 3.19
N VAL A 167 -19.11 -19.30 4.21
CA VAL A 167 -17.71 -18.88 4.06
C VAL A 167 -16.82 -19.87 4.79
N GLY A 168 -15.67 -20.17 4.21
CA GLY A 168 -14.63 -20.97 4.86
C GLY A 168 -13.94 -20.22 5.98
N ASN A 169 -12.93 -20.85 6.59
CA ASN A 169 -12.03 -20.12 7.49
C ASN A 169 -11.44 -18.93 6.73
N ASN A 170 -11.51 -17.75 7.34
CA ASN A 170 -11.04 -16.49 6.78
C ASN A 170 -10.92 -15.43 7.90
N ALA A 171 -10.36 -14.27 7.61
CA ALA A 171 -10.54 -13.07 8.42
C ALA A 171 -11.06 -11.93 7.55
N TYR A 172 -11.69 -10.94 8.18
CA TYR A 172 -12.07 -9.69 7.51
C TYR A 172 -12.26 -8.54 8.51
N TRP A 173 -11.94 -7.34 8.06
CA TRP A 173 -12.47 -6.09 8.63
C TRP A 173 -13.88 -5.83 8.12
N ASP A 174 -14.83 -5.58 9.04
CA ASP A 174 -16.17 -5.12 8.67
C ASP A 174 -16.24 -3.59 8.73
N PRO A 175 -16.33 -2.87 7.60
CA PRO A 175 -16.41 -1.42 7.61
C PRO A 175 -17.73 -0.87 8.17
N MET A 176 -18.77 -1.71 8.32
CA MET A 176 -20.06 -1.28 8.88
C MET A 176 -20.05 -1.27 10.40
N THR A 177 -19.46 -2.29 11.02
CA THR A 177 -19.33 -2.37 12.49
C THR A 177 -18.01 -1.78 12.99
N GLU A 178 -17.03 -1.60 12.11
CA GLU A 178 -15.65 -1.20 12.44
C GLU A 178 -14.98 -2.18 13.43
N GLU A 179 -15.23 -3.47 13.21
CA GLU A 179 -14.72 -4.59 14.00
C GLU A 179 -14.03 -5.63 13.10
N ILE A 180 -13.15 -6.45 13.70
CA ILE A 180 -12.45 -7.52 12.98
C ILE A 180 -13.09 -8.86 13.32
N TYR A 181 -13.36 -9.66 12.30
CA TYR A 181 -13.96 -10.98 12.43
C TYR A 181 -13.02 -12.06 11.91
N TYR A 182 -12.85 -13.11 12.71
CA TYR A 182 -12.07 -14.28 12.35
C TYR A 182 -13.02 -15.45 12.21
N ILE A 183 -13.31 -15.82 10.96
CA ILE A 183 -14.18 -16.92 10.62
C ILE A 183 -13.44 -18.22 10.89
N TYR A 184 -14.01 -19.06 11.74
CA TYR A 184 -13.42 -20.34 12.07
C TYR A 184 -14.46 -21.46 12.12
N CYS A 185 -14.11 -22.56 11.46
CA CYS A 185 -14.80 -23.82 11.53
C CYS A 185 -13.76 -24.92 11.82
N PRO A 186 -13.81 -25.58 13.00
CA PRO A 186 -12.85 -26.62 13.31
C PRO A 186 -12.89 -27.76 12.31
N HIS A 187 -11.72 -28.23 11.87
CA HIS A 187 -11.61 -29.28 10.86
C HIS A 187 -12.27 -30.60 11.27
N ASN A 188 -12.33 -30.86 12.58
CA ASN A 188 -12.94 -32.07 13.13
C ASN A 188 -14.42 -31.90 13.50
N SER A 189 -14.98 -30.70 13.39
CA SER A 189 -16.38 -30.43 13.70
C SER A 189 -17.33 -31.19 12.78
N SER A 190 -18.18 -32.01 13.38
CA SER A 190 -19.25 -32.74 12.67
C SER A 190 -20.23 -31.77 12.01
N THR A 191 -20.49 -30.62 12.64
CA THR A 191 -21.32 -29.53 12.11
C THR A 191 -20.72 -28.98 10.82
N CYS A 192 -19.44 -28.58 10.85
CA CYS A 192 -18.74 -28.03 9.67
C CYS A 192 -18.72 -29.03 8.51
N LYS A 193 -18.44 -30.31 8.78
CA LYS A 193 -18.47 -31.39 7.79
C LYS A 193 -19.87 -31.60 7.20
N SER A 194 -20.91 -31.55 8.03
CA SER A 194 -22.30 -31.76 7.59
C SER A 194 -22.80 -30.66 6.65
N LEU A 195 -22.28 -29.45 6.81
CA LEU A 195 -22.61 -28.28 6.00
C LEU A 195 -21.76 -28.16 4.73
N ASN A 196 -20.80 -29.07 4.54
CA ASN A 196 -19.89 -29.11 3.39
C ASN A 196 -19.20 -27.76 3.12
N LEU A 197 -18.79 -27.09 4.20
CA LEU A 197 -18.15 -25.77 4.13
C LEU A 197 -16.78 -25.88 3.45
N PRO A 198 -16.41 -24.91 2.60
CA PRO A 198 -15.09 -24.88 1.99
C PRO A 198 -14.04 -24.62 3.08
N ILE A 199 -13.29 -25.64 3.47
CA ILE A 199 -12.18 -25.49 4.39
C ILE A 199 -10.91 -25.31 3.56
N ILE A 200 -10.39 -24.08 3.55
CA ILE A 200 -9.30 -23.64 2.66
C ILE A 200 -7.93 -23.93 3.29
N LEU A 201 -7.85 -23.97 4.62
CA LEU A 201 -6.62 -24.24 5.36
C LEU A 201 -6.36 -25.74 5.51
N ASP A 202 -5.14 -26.09 5.90
CA ASP A 202 -4.77 -27.45 6.33
C ASP A 202 -5.18 -27.64 7.81
N PRO A 203 -5.69 -28.82 8.23
CA PRO A 203 -6.09 -29.08 9.63
C PRO A 203 -5.00 -28.87 10.68
N THR A 204 -3.76 -28.68 10.28
CA THR A 204 -2.63 -28.39 11.17
C THR A 204 -2.51 -26.88 11.45
N TYR A 205 -3.16 -26.02 10.65
CA TYR A 205 -3.06 -24.57 10.70
C TYR A 205 -4.45 -23.99 10.55
N GLU A 206 -5.10 -23.73 11.68
CA GLU A 206 -6.56 -23.76 11.70
C GLU A 206 -7.20 -22.37 11.79
N ASP A 207 -6.42 -21.31 12.05
CA ASP A 207 -6.95 -19.98 12.43
C ASP A 207 -6.24 -18.82 11.72
N PHE A 208 -7.03 -17.83 11.30
CA PHE A 208 -6.55 -16.60 10.65
C PHE A 208 -6.20 -15.48 11.66
N THR A 209 -5.64 -15.83 12.82
CA THR A 209 -5.31 -14.88 13.90
C THR A 209 -3.83 -14.59 14.03
N SER A 210 -2.98 -15.09 13.12
CA SER A 210 -1.55 -14.75 13.10
C SER A 210 -1.33 -13.23 12.97
N LEU A 211 -0.22 -12.71 13.51
CA LEU A 211 0.04 -11.27 13.59
C LEU A 211 -0.06 -10.57 12.22
N ASP A 212 0.41 -11.24 11.18
CA ASP A 212 0.36 -10.75 9.81
C ASP A 212 -1.08 -10.61 9.27
N ILE A 213 -1.98 -11.55 9.59
CA ILE A 213 -3.40 -11.45 9.23
C ILE A 213 -4.08 -10.38 10.10
N VAL A 214 -3.89 -10.40 11.42
CA VAL A 214 -4.50 -9.43 12.34
C VAL A 214 -4.15 -7.99 11.96
N SER A 215 -2.88 -7.74 11.62
CA SER A 215 -2.42 -6.41 11.19
C SER A 215 -2.88 -6.03 9.78
N HIS A 216 -3.05 -7.01 8.88
CA HIS A 216 -3.67 -6.80 7.57
C HIS A 216 -5.14 -6.36 7.73
N GLU A 217 -5.93 -7.05 8.55
CA GLU A 217 -7.33 -6.69 8.79
C GLU A 217 -7.48 -5.30 9.41
N PHE A 218 -6.67 -4.98 10.42
CA PHE A 218 -6.63 -3.62 10.97
C PHE A 218 -6.23 -2.58 9.91
N GLY A 219 -5.40 -2.97 8.95
CA GLY A 219 -4.98 -2.18 7.80
C GLY A 219 -6.15 -1.68 6.95
N HIS A 220 -7.18 -2.50 6.73
CA HIS A 220 -8.40 -2.07 6.03
C HIS A 220 -9.10 -0.91 6.75
N GLY A 221 -9.11 -0.91 8.09
CA GLY A 221 -9.64 0.21 8.87
C GLY A 221 -8.87 1.51 8.65
N ILE A 222 -7.54 1.44 8.53
CA ILE A 222 -6.67 2.58 8.21
C ILE A 222 -6.95 3.12 6.81
N ASN A 223 -7.00 2.22 5.83
CA ASN A 223 -7.24 2.56 4.44
C ASN A 223 -8.64 3.16 4.25
N GLY A 224 -9.63 2.57 4.92
CA GLY A 224 -11.02 3.02 4.93
C GLY A 224 -11.20 4.44 5.48
N ASP A 225 -10.49 4.80 6.56
CA ASP A 225 -10.55 6.18 7.11
C ASP A 225 -9.80 7.20 6.26
N LEU A 226 -8.65 6.83 5.67
CA LEU A 226 -7.80 7.78 4.94
C LEU A 226 -8.18 7.95 3.46
N ALA A 227 -8.42 6.86 2.75
CA ALA A 227 -8.69 6.86 1.30
C ALA A 227 -10.12 6.40 0.96
N GLY A 228 -10.71 5.51 1.78
CA GLY A 228 -12.10 5.05 1.61
C GLY A 228 -12.34 4.29 0.32
N PHE A 229 -11.41 3.43 -0.09
CA PHE A 229 -11.46 2.69 -1.35
C PHE A 229 -12.80 1.96 -1.56
N THR A 230 -13.33 2.01 -2.78
CA THR A 230 -14.49 1.22 -3.19
C THR A 230 -14.09 -0.22 -3.50
N TYR A 231 -15.06 -1.12 -3.55
CA TYR A 231 -14.85 -2.52 -4.00
C TYR A 231 -14.73 -2.66 -5.53
N ASP A 232 -14.30 -1.59 -6.22
CA ASP A 232 -13.99 -1.64 -7.64
C ASP A 232 -12.63 -2.34 -7.86
N PRO A 233 -12.36 -2.88 -9.07
CA PRO A 233 -11.15 -3.66 -9.37
C PRO A 233 -9.82 -3.09 -8.85
N GLU A 234 -9.44 -1.86 -9.25
CA GLU A 234 -8.17 -1.27 -8.82
C GLU A 234 -8.22 -0.70 -7.40
N PRO A 235 -9.25 0.07 -6.98
CA PRO A 235 -9.33 0.55 -5.60
C PRO A 235 -9.30 -0.59 -4.57
N GLY A 236 -10.01 -1.70 -4.81
CA GLY A 236 -9.96 -2.88 -3.94
C GLY A 236 -8.59 -3.53 -3.91
N ALA A 237 -7.90 -3.63 -5.07
CA ALA A 237 -6.53 -4.12 -5.10
C ALA A 237 -5.54 -3.19 -4.37
N LEU A 238 -5.76 -1.87 -4.37
CA LEU A 238 -4.97 -0.94 -3.56
C LEU A 238 -5.25 -1.13 -2.07
N ASP A 239 -6.51 -1.33 -1.67
CA ASP A 239 -6.89 -1.56 -0.28
C ASP A 239 -6.15 -2.79 0.29
N GLU A 240 -6.26 -3.92 -0.39
CA GLU A 240 -5.52 -5.16 -0.11
C GLU A 240 -4.00 -4.93 -0.04
N GLY A 241 -3.45 -4.20 -1.02
CA GLY A 241 -2.00 -4.00 -1.12
C GLY A 241 -1.46 -3.07 -0.02
N PHE A 242 -2.22 -2.06 0.39
CA PHE A 242 -1.86 -1.25 1.55
C PHE A 242 -1.99 -2.04 2.86
N SER A 243 -2.99 -2.90 3.01
CA SER A 243 -3.12 -3.81 4.16
C SER A 243 -1.91 -4.76 4.26
N ASP A 244 -1.43 -5.32 3.15
CA ASP A 244 -0.16 -6.07 3.10
C ASP A 244 1.04 -5.21 3.53
N ILE A 245 1.12 -3.94 3.12
CA ILE A 245 2.19 -3.00 3.53
C ILE A 245 2.18 -2.78 5.05
N TRP A 246 1.00 -2.58 5.65
CA TRP A 246 0.87 -2.40 7.09
C TRP A 246 1.29 -3.63 7.86
N ASN A 247 0.90 -4.82 7.38
CA ASN A 247 1.38 -6.09 7.90
C ASN A 247 2.93 -6.16 7.89
N VAL A 248 3.59 -5.85 6.76
CA VAL A 248 5.07 -5.81 6.67
C VAL A 248 5.65 -4.87 7.73
N GLY A 249 5.05 -3.68 7.89
CA GLY A 249 5.46 -2.67 8.88
C GLY A 249 5.34 -3.17 10.32
N VAL A 250 4.21 -3.76 10.69
CA VAL A 250 3.95 -4.30 12.04
C VAL A 250 4.88 -5.46 12.36
N ASN A 251 5.06 -6.41 11.43
CA ASN A 251 5.98 -7.53 11.63
C ASN A 251 7.44 -7.06 11.75
N ASN A 252 7.85 -6.06 10.96
CA ASN A 252 9.15 -5.43 11.12
C ASN A 252 9.29 -4.71 12.48
N TYR A 253 8.23 -4.05 12.95
CA TYR A 253 8.19 -3.38 14.24
C TYR A 253 8.40 -4.35 15.40
N VAL A 254 7.65 -5.46 15.46
CA VAL A 254 7.82 -6.46 16.54
C VAL A 254 9.19 -7.13 16.49
N ASN A 255 9.75 -7.35 15.30
CA ASN A 255 11.12 -7.87 15.17
C ASN A 255 12.14 -6.91 15.79
N LYS A 256 11.96 -5.60 15.60
CA LYS A 256 12.87 -4.58 16.14
C LYS A 256 12.67 -4.32 17.64
N VAL A 257 11.43 -4.21 18.10
CA VAL A 257 11.13 -3.80 19.48
C VAL A 257 11.11 -4.97 20.46
N LEU A 258 10.75 -6.17 20.00
CA LEU A 258 10.65 -7.37 20.84
C LEU A 258 11.71 -8.44 20.49
N GLY A 259 12.58 -8.19 19.50
CA GLY A 259 13.60 -9.16 19.08
C GLY A 259 13.03 -10.41 18.39
N MET A 260 11.79 -10.35 17.93
CA MET A 260 11.13 -11.45 17.23
C MET A 260 11.77 -11.71 15.86
N GLN A 261 11.45 -12.85 15.26
CA GLN A 261 11.99 -13.28 13.96
C GLN A 261 10.85 -13.65 13.00
N LYS A 262 9.84 -12.78 12.91
CA LYS A 262 8.72 -12.91 11.97
C LYS A 262 9.21 -12.72 10.54
N ASN A 263 8.62 -13.43 9.59
CA ASN A 263 8.93 -13.28 8.18
C ASN A 263 8.13 -12.14 7.57
N ILE A 264 8.77 -10.98 7.44
CA ILE A 264 8.09 -9.76 6.98
C ILE A 264 7.72 -9.74 5.49
N TRP A 265 8.11 -10.74 4.69
CA TRP A 265 7.91 -10.73 3.23
C TRP A 265 6.96 -11.80 2.70
N LEU A 266 6.41 -12.61 3.60
CA LEU A 266 5.34 -13.55 3.32
C LEU A 266 4.10 -13.09 4.08
N VAL A 267 2.93 -13.37 3.52
CA VAL A 267 1.63 -13.09 4.14
C VAL A 267 0.96 -14.41 4.45
N GLY A 268 0.53 -14.58 5.68
CA GLY A 268 -0.10 -15.78 6.21
C GLY A 268 0.85 -16.97 6.33
N ASP A 269 2.15 -16.79 6.54
CA ASP A 269 3.12 -17.91 6.57
C ASP A 269 3.10 -18.73 7.86
N GLU A 270 2.60 -18.15 8.94
CA GLU A 270 2.33 -18.85 10.20
C GLU A 270 1.02 -19.66 10.14
N THR A 271 0.10 -19.25 9.27
CA THR A 271 -1.21 -19.90 9.03
C THR A 271 -1.19 -20.86 7.83
N VAL A 272 -0.27 -20.67 6.88
CA VAL A 272 -0.11 -21.51 5.69
C VAL A 272 1.36 -21.90 5.54
N PRO A 273 1.76 -23.08 5.98
CA PRO A 273 3.15 -23.51 5.93
C PRO A 273 3.56 -23.92 4.53
N GLY A 274 4.87 -23.92 4.31
CA GLY A 274 5.43 -24.16 2.99
C GLY A 274 5.61 -22.89 2.17
N GLY A 275 5.16 -21.73 2.65
CA GLY A 275 5.48 -20.43 2.05
C GLY A 275 4.46 -19.31 2.26
N GLY A 276 3.41 -19.50 3.05
CA GLY A 276 2.34 -18.52 3.20
C GLY A 276 1.36 -18.50 2.04
N MET A 277 0.37 -17.63 2.16
CA MET A 277 -0.66 -17.41 1.15
C MET A 277 -0.08 -16.67 -0.05
N ARG A 278 0.70 -15.61 0.19
CA ARG A 278 1.26 -14.72 -0.83
C ARG A 278 2.68 -14.26 -0.44
N SER A 279 3.44 -13.82 -1.44
CA SER A 279 4.80 -13.28 -1.23
C SER A 279 4.90 -11.84 -1.74
N VAL A 280 5.24 -10.93 -0.84
CA VAL A 280 5.49 -9.51 -1.14
C VAL A 280 6.80 -9.35 -1.93
N SER A 281 7.83 -10.14 -1.57
CA SER A 281 9.16 -10.05 -2.22
C SER A 281 9.25 -10.77 -3.57
N ASN A 282 8.47 -11.84 -3.75
CA ASN A 282 8.41 -12.59 -5.00
C ASN A 282 6.97 -13.06 -5.30
N PRO A 283 6.09 -12.17 -5.78
CA PRO A 283 4.68 -12.52 -6.07
C PRO A 283 4.50 -13.75 -6.94
N LYS A 284 5.44 -14.00 -7.86
CA LYS A 284 5.40 -15.14 -8.79
C LYS A 284 5.82 -16.48 -8.18
N SER A 285 6.18 -16.50 -6.89
CA SER A 285 6.70 -17.71 -6.26
C SER A 285 5.66 -18.83 -6.29
N THR A 286 6.01 -19.98 -6.83
CA THR A 286 5.14 -21.17 -6.80
C THR A 286 5.21 -21.90 -5.46
N THR A 287 5.94 -21.37 -4.48
CA THR A 287 6.02 -21.91 -3.12
C THR A 287 4.92 -21.35 -2.21
N VAL A 288 4.22 -20.29 -2.63
CA VAL A 288 3.06 -19.76 -1.90
C VAL A 288 1.78 -20.38 -2.44
N MET A 289 0.69 -20.31 -1.67
CA MET A 289 -0.61 -20.84 -2.09
C MET A 289 -1.14 -20.19 -3.37
N SER A 290 -0.98 -18.87 -3.50
CA SER A 290 -1.54 -18.08 -4.60
C SER A 290 -0.47 -17.19 -5.24
N PRO A 291 0.25 -17.69 -6.26
CA PRO A 291 1.16 -16.86 -7.05
C PRO A 291 0.39 -15.76 -7.79
N GLY A 292 0.99 -14.58 -7.93
CA GLY A 292 0.36 -13.42 -8.55
C GLY A 292 1.32 -12.44 -9.23
N PRO A 293 0.79 -11.31 -9.73
CA PRO A 293 1.53 -10.34 -10.52
C PRO A 293 2.55 -9.57 -9.68
N ASN A 294 3.71 -9.33 -10.27
CA ASN A 294 4.70 -8.37 -9.77
C ASN A 294 4.84 -7.14 -10.69
N THR A 295 4.08 -7.12 -11.78
CA THR A 295 4.08 -6.09 -12.82
C THR A 295 2.62 -5.77 -13.17
N TYR A 296 2.28 -4.49 -13.21
CA TYR A 296 0.96 -3.99 -13.56
C TYR A 296 0.57 -4.40 -14.98
N TYR A 297 -0.59 -5.05 -15.14
CA TYR A 297 -0.98 -5.73 -16.38
C TYR A 297 0.08 -6.69 -16.95
N GLY A 298 0.90 -7.28 -16.07
CA GLY A 298 1.88 -8.31 -16.42
C GLY A 298 1.25 -9.68 -16.63
N GLY A 299 2.08 -10.72 -16.80
CA GLY A 299 1.62 -12.04 -17.23
C GLY A 299 0.74 -12.79 -16.22
N LEU A 300 0.79 -12.43 -14.94
CA LEU A 300 -0.08 -12.98 -13.89
C LEU A 300 -1.13 -11.98 -13.39
N TRP A 301 -1.32 -10.85 -14.08
CA TRP A 301 -2.40 -9.93 -13.75
C TRP A 301 -3.75 -10.60 -14.01
N ASP A 302 -4.63 -10.61 -13.01
CA ASP A 302 -5.96 -11.16 -13.18
C ASP A 302 -6.86 -10.11 -13.85
N SER A 303 -7.04 -10.26 -15.16
CA SER A 303 -7.94 -9.43 -15.96
C SER A 303 -9.34 -10.03 -16.11
N GLU A 304 -9.51 -11.31 -15.76
CA GLU A 304 -10.76 -12.03 -15.94
C GLU A 304 -11.71 -11.77 -14.78
N ASN A 305 -11.26 -12.02 -13.54
CA ASN A 305 -12.07 -11.80 -12.35
C ASN A 305 -11.75 -10.46 -11.68
N ASN A 306 -10.60 -9.87 -12.01
CA ASN A 306 -10.06 -8.68 -11.34
C ASN A 306 -10.02 -8.86 -9.82
N GLU A 307 -9.58 -10.03 -9.39
CA GLU A 307 -9.53 -10.41 -7.98
C GLU A 307 -8.53 -9.51 -7.23
N ALA A 308 -9.02 -8.85 -6.17
CA ALA A 308 -8.31 -7.78 -5.47
C ALA A 308 -7.04 -8.29 -4.78
N HIS A 309 -7.10 -9.44 -4.09
CA HIS A 309 -5.96 -10.03 -3.38
C HIS A 309 -4.85 -10.49 -4.33
N THR A 310 -5.19 -10.80 -5.58
CA THR A 310 -4.25 -11.16 -6.63
C THR A 310 -3.58 -9.92 -7.18
N ASN A 311 -4.36 -8.95 -7.67
CA ASN A 311 -3.82 -7.76 -8.31
C ASN A 311 -3.12 -6.82 -7.33
N SER A 312 -3.43 -6.87 -6.02
CA SER A 312 -2.76 -6.11 -4.96
C SER A 312 -1.27 -6.37 -4.85
N LEU A 313 -0.80 -7.55 -5.28
CA LEU A 313 0.60 -7.93 -5.20
C LEU A 313 1.54 -7.04 -6.02
N VAL A 314 1.02 -6.28 -6.98
CA VAL A 314 1.79 -5.23 -7.66
C VAL A 314 2.17 -4.12 -6.67
N LEU A 315 1.23 -3.65 -5.85
CA LEU A 315 1.49 -2.64 -4.82
C LEU A 315 2.35 -3.20 -3.68
N SER A 316 2.05 -4.42 -3.21
CA SER A 316 2.86 -5.09 -2.19
C SER A 316 4.31 -5.24 -2.68
N HIS A 317 4.51 -5.64 -3.95
CA HIS A 317 5.84 -5.77 -4.54
C HIS A 317 6.56 -4.44 -4.78
N TRP A 318 5.82 -3.39 -5.10
CA TRP A 318 6.36 -2.03 -5.16
C TRP A 318 6.98 -1.64 -3.82
N PHE A 319 6.29 -1.92 -2.72
CA PHE A 319 6.79 -1.60 -1.38
C PHE A 319 8.07 -2.35 -1.03
N TYR A 320 8.15 -3.66 -1.35
CA TYR A 320 9.38 -4.44 -1.20
C TYR A 320 10.53 -3.83 -2.00
N THR A 321 10.26 -3.55 -3.29
CA THR A 321 11.25 -3.00 -4.22
C THR A 321 11.76 -1.64 -3.77
N LEU A 322 10.89 -0.74 -3.29
CA LEU A 322 11.26 0.55 -2.72
C LEU A 322 12.09 0.37 -1.44
N SER A 323 11.67 -0.54 -0.55
CA SER A 323 12.30 -0.75 0.75
C SER A 323 13.70 -1.35 0.63
N LYS A 324 13.84 -2.44 -0.14
CA LYS A 324 15.07 -3.25 -0.21
C LYS A 324 15.95 -2.93 -1.41
N GLY A 325 15.37 -2.33 -2.45
CA GLY A 325 16.01 -2.22 -3.74
C GLY A 325 15.95 -3.54 -4.49
N LYS A 326 15.93 -3.45 -5.82
CA LYS A 326 15.88 -4.61 -6.70
C LYS A 326 16.39 -4.22 -8.08
N GLN A 327 17.16 -5.10 -8.69
CA GLN A 327 17.51 -5.03 -10.10
C GLN A 327 16.83 -6.19 -10.83
N GLY A 328 16.31 -5.94 -12.03
CA GLY A 328 15.67 -6.99 -12.80
C GLY A 328 15.06 -6.49 -14.10
N ILE A 329 14.24 -7.34 -14.68
CA ILE A 329 13.44 -7.07 -15.87
C ILE A 329 11.98 -7.37 -15.50
N ASN A 330 11.06 -6.46 -15.78
CA ASN A 330 9.63 -6.65 -15.53
C ASN A 330 8.93 -7.34 -16.71
N ASP A 331 7.63 -7.59 -16.59
CA ASP A 331 6.88 -8.33 -17.63
C ASP A 331 6.68 -7.55 -18.93
N HIS A 332 7.02 -6.25 -18.92
CA HIS A 332 7.03 -5.39 -20.10
C HIS A 332 8.43 -5.26 -20.74
N TRP A 333 9.37 -6.11 -20.30
CA TRP A 333 10.77 -6.17 -20.74
C TRP A 333 11.60 -4.94 -20.36
N CYS A 334 11.13 -4.15 -19.38
CA CYS A 334 11.86 -3.00 -18.86
C CYS A 334 12.91 -3.44 -17.87
N GLU A 335 14.15 -3.06 -18.14
CA GLU A 335 15.23 -3.16 -17.17
C GLU A 335 15.05 -2.09 -16.09
N TYR A 336 15.22 -2.48 -14.83
CA TYR A 336 15.18 -1.55 -13.70
C TYR A 336 16.30 -1.85 -12.72
N ASN A 337 16.74 -0.81 -12.01
CA ASN A 337 17.68 -0.91 -10.90
C ASN A 337 17.31 0.10 -9.81
N VAL A 338 16.58 -0.38 -8.80
CA VAL A 338 16.07 0.44 -7.71
C VAL A 338 17.03 0.39 -6.53
N SER A 339 17.46 1.56 -6.05
CA SER A 339 18.20 1.69 -4.80
C SER A 339 17.22 1.70 -3.62
N GLY A 340 17.32 0.71 -2.73
CA GLY A 340 16.42 0.60 -1.58
C GLY A 340 16.59 1.73 -0.58
N ILE A 341 15.48 2.21 -0.02
CA ILE A 341 15.50 3.32 0.96
C ILE A 341 15.27 2.88 2.40
N ASN A 342 15.16 1.57 2.66
CA ASN A 342 14.70 0.91 3.90
C ASN A 342 13.18 1.00 4.13
N ILE A 343 12.69 0.13 5.02
CA ILE A 343 11.26 -0.01 5.35
C ILE A 343 10.76 1.25 6.06
N GLU A 344 11.56 1.79 6.98
CA GLU A 344 11.18 2.94 7.81
C GLU A 344 10.91 4.20 6.98
N LYS A 345 11.61 4.39 5.86
CA LYS A 345 11.33 5.48 4.94
C LYS A 345 10.20 5.15 3.98
N ALA A 346 10.14 3.92 3.48
CA ALA A 346 9.12 3.48 2.53
C ALA A 346 7.72 3.51 3.16
N GLU A 347 7.56 3.06 4.40
CA GLU A 347 6.26 3.05 5.11
C GLU A 347 5.72 4.46 5.32
N LYS A 348 6.60 5.46 5.49
CA LYS A 348 6.21 6.87 5.57
C LYS A 348 5.65 7.41 4.26
N ILE A 349 6.25 7.00 3.15
CA ILE A 349 5.77 7.37 1.81
C ILE A 349 4.42 6.72 1.57
N ALA A 350 4.28 5.43 1.82
CA ALA A 350 3.01 4.71 1.66
C ALA A 350 1.90 5.34 2.53
N TYR A 351 2.21 5.64 3.81
CA TYR A 351 1.22 6.18 4.75
C TYR A 351 0.80 7.60 4.37
N ALA A 352 1.76 8.46 4.00
CA ALA A 352 1.47 9.80 3.51
C ALA A 352 0.71 9.78 2.17
N ALA A 353 0.94 8.78 1.31
CA ALA A 353 0.27 8.65 0.03
C ALA A 353 -1.25 8.47 0.19
N LEU A 354 -1.71 7.73 1.20
CA LEU A 354 -3.14 7.51 1.47
C LEU A 354 -3.92 8.83 1.61
N TYR A 355 -3.32 9.89 2.16
CA TYR A 355 -3.97 11.21 2.30
C TYR A 355 -4.25 11.93 0.96
N TYR A 356 -3.64 11.47 -0.13
CA TYR A 356 -3.83 12.02 -1.48
C TYR A 356 -4.64 11.09 -2.38
N LEU A 357 -5.15 9.98 -1.84
CA LEU A 357 -5.99 9.03 -2.55
C LEU A 357 -7.46 9.24 -2.21
N PHE A 358 -8.32 8.74 -3.09
CA PHE A 358 -9.77 8.86 -3.04
C PHE A 358 -10.41 7.48 -3.23
N PRO A 359 -11.71 7.34 -2.94
CA PRO A 359 -12.41 6.05 -3.05
C PRO A 359 -12.24 5.34 -4.40
N THR A 360 -12.12 6.10 -5.49
CA THR A 360 -12.00 5.57 -6.87
C THR A 360 -10.56 5.61 -7.41
N SER A 361 -9.56 5.82 -6.56
CA SER A 361 -8.16 5.89 -7.00
C SER A 361 -7.66 4.56 -7.53
N GLY A 362 -6.95 4.59 -8.66
CA GLY A 362 -6.25 3.44 -9.24
C GLY A 362 -4.73 3.53 -9.09
N TYR A 363 -4.01 2.58 -9.70
CA TYR A 363 -2.56 2.44 -9.57
C TYR A 363 -1.78 3.68 -10.03
N THR A 364 -2.22 4.35 -11.08
CA THR A 364 -1.60 5.60 -11.56
C THR A 364 -1.74 6.75 -10.55
N SER A 365 -2.86 6.79 -9.81
CA SER A 365 -3.07 7.75 -8.72
C SER A 365 -2.16 7.44 -7.53
N ALA A 366 -2.04 6.15 -7.17
CA ALA A 366 -1.11 5.69 -6.13
C ALA A 366 0.35 6.06 -6.44
N ARG A 367 0.78 5.90 -7.71
CA ARG A 367 2.09 6.37 -8.17
C ARG A 367 2.30 7.86 -7.91
N THR A 368 1.36 8.69 -8.36
CA THR A 368 1.44 10.14 -8.20
C THR A 368 1.46 10.55 -6.71
N ALA A 369 0.57 9.97 -5.90
CA ALA A 369 0.47 10.23 -4.46
C ALA A 369 1.77 9.86 -3.71
N ALA A 370 2.37 8.71 -4.03
CA ALA A 370 3.62 8.26 -3.43
C ALA A 370 4.79 9.20 -3.79
N ILE A 371 4.92 9.61 -5.06
CA ILE A 371 5.97 10.53 -5.49
C ILE A 371 5.79 11.90 -4.82
N TYR A 372 4.55 12.41 -4.75
CA TYR A 372 4.26 13.66 -4.03
C TYR A 372 4.64 13.56 -2.55
N SER A 373 4.29 12.44 -1.91
CA SER A 373 4.62 12.17 -0.51
C SER A 373 6.12 12.11 -0.26
N ALA A 374 6.88 11.44 -1.14
CA ALA A 374 8.34 11.40 -1.05
C ALA A 374 8.95 12.81 -1.17
N LYS A 375 8.44 13.64 -2.09
CA LYS A 375 8.87 15.03 -2.25
C LYS A 375 8.58 15.87 -1.01
N ALA A 376 7.43 15.67 -0.38
CA ALA A 376 7.03 16.39 0.83
C ALA A 376 7.86 15.97 2.05
N LEU A 377 8.16 14.67 2.19
CA LEU A 377 8.87 14.11 3.34
C LEU A 377 10.40 14.33 3.28
N TYR A 378 10.99 14.19 2.10
CA TYR A 378 12.45 14.12 1.93
C TYR A 378 13.04 15.23 1.05
N GLY A 379 12.18 16.06 0.43
CA GLY A 379 12.58 17.14 -0.47
C GLY A 379 12.52 16.73 -1.94
N LYS A 380 12.23 17.70 -2.82
CA LYS A 380 11.92 17.46 -4.24
C LYS A 380 13.01 16.72 -5.03
N PHE A 381 14.28 16.95 -4.66
CA PHE A 381 15.45 16.49 -5.38
C PHE A 381 16.22 15.39 -4.62
N SER A 382 15.53 14.67 -3.74
CA SER A 382 16.16 13.67 -2.88
C SER A 382 16.30 12.31 -3.57
N SER A 383 17.19 11.47 -3.03
CA SER A 383 17.34 10.07 -3.46
C SER A 383 16.07 9.25 -3.21
N GLU A 384 15.28 9.58 -2.20
CA GLU A 384 14.01 8.90 -1.90
C GLU A 384 12.97 9.15 -2.98
N VAL A 385 12.90 10.37 -3.53
CA VAL A 385 12.04 10.67 -4.69
C VAL A 385 12.47 9.83 -5.89
N LYS A 386 13.79 9.78 -6.16
CA LYS A 386 14.34 8.93 -7.23
C LYS A 386 13.94 7.47 -7.04
N SER A 387 14.22 6.88 -5.87
CA SER A 387 13.90 5.48 -5.59
C SER A 387 12.40 5.19 -5.65
N THR A 388 11.55 6.14 -5.24
CA THR A 388 10.09 6.00 -5.35
C THR A 388 9.64 5.92 -6.80
N ILE A 389 10.17 6.80 -7.66
CA ILE A 389 9.91 6.76 -9.11
C ILE A 389 10.41 5.43 -9.70
N ASP A 390 11.65 5.07 -9.41
CA ASP A 390 12.26 3.85 -9.95
C ASP A 390 11.52 2.58 -9.51
N ALA A 391 11.00 2.53 -8.28
CA ALA A 391 10.18 1.42 -7.80
C ALA A 391 8.85 1.30 -8.54
N TRP A 392 8.19 2.42 -8.87
CA TRP A 392 6.97 2.41 -9.68
C TRP A 392 7.23 2.01 -11.13
N ASP A 393 8.36 2.44 -11.70
CA ASP A 393 8.81 1.99 -13.01
C ASP A 393 9.09 0.47 -13.01
N ALA A 394 9.70 -0.05 -11.94
CA ALA A 394 10.00 -1.48 -11.80
C ALA A 394 8.74 -2.36 -11.82
N VAL A 395 7.65 -1.93 -11.17
CA VAL A 395 6.37 -2.65 -11.21
C VAL A 395 5.49 -2.28 -12.42
N GLY A 396 6.00 -1.48 -13.36
CA GLY A 396 5.35 -1.22 -14.65
C GLY A 396 4.10 -0.35 -14.58
N VAL A 397 3.89 0.42 -13.50
CA VAL A 397 2.74 1.32 -13.38
C VAL A 397 3.08 2.64 -14.09
N PRO A 398 2.34 3.07 -15.12
CA PRO A 398 2.68 4.26 -15.87
C PRO A 398 2.50 5.55 -15.06
N ALA A 399 3.34 6.56 -15.36
CA ALA A 399 3.09 7.93 -14.87
C ALA A 399 1.77 8.49 -15.45
N ASP A 400 1.12 9.39 -14.71
CA ASP A 400 -0.07 10.10 -15.20
C ASP A 400 0.35 11.23 -16.16
N THR A 401 0.57 10.85 -17.41
CA THR A 401 0.95 11.75 -18.51
C THR A 401 0.42 11.22 -19.84
N THR A 402 -0.05 12.14 -20.68
CA THR A 402 -0.47 11.86 -22.05
C THR A 402 0.69 11.86 -23.04
N SER A 403 1.90 12.26 -22.62
CA SER A 403 3.09 12.28 -23.46
C SER A 403 4.02 11.17 -23.06
N ARG A 404 4.19 10.19 -23.96
CA ARG A 404 5.08 9.04 -23.76
C ARG A 404 5.47 8.41 -25.09
N GLY A 405 6.64 7.78 -25.10
CA GLY A 405 6.96 6.75 -26.07
C GLY A 405 6.44 5.38 -25.62
N GLY A 406 6.53 4.38 -26.49
CA GLY A 406 6.04 3.03 -26.22
C GLY A 406 4.51 2.91 -26.22
N GLN A 407 4.01 1.69 -26.34
CA GLN A 407 2.59 1.38 -26.15
C GLN A 407 2.30 1.11 -24.67
N GLY A 408 2.38 2.13 -23.81
CA GLY A 408 2.23 1.97 -22.36
C GLY A 408 3.57 2.01 -21.63
N MET A 409 3.91 0.96 -20.90
CA MET A 409 5.24 0.77 -20.26
C MET A 409 6.05 -0.32 -20.99
N TYR A 410 5.81 -0.56 -22.29
CA TYR A 410 6.59 -1.53 -23.07
C TYR A 410 7.87 -0.90 -23.62
N LYS A 411 8.96 -1.68 -23.63
CA LYS A 411 10.27 -1.28 -24.16
C LYS A 411 10.18 -0.88 -25.65
N PRO A 412 10.34 0.40 -26.03
CA PRO A 412 10.47 0.82 -27.44
C PRO A 412 11.81 0.35 -28.03
N HIS A 413 11.92 0.30 -29.35
CA HIS A 413 13.18 -0.07 -30.03
C HIS A 413 14.13 1.12 -30.19
N TYR A 414 13.60 2.34 -30.08
CA TYR A 414 14.33 3.61 -30.20
C TYR A 414 14.10 4.42 -28.94
N TYR A 415 15.16 4.94 -28.34
CA TYR A 415 15.09 5.58 -27.03
C TYR A 415 16.19 6.66 -26.86
N ILE A 416 16.00 7.51 -25.87
CA ILE A 416 16.93 8.57 -25.48
C ILE A 416 18.08 7.91 -24.71
N THR A 417 19.31 8.31 -24.98
CA THR A 417 20.49 7.78 -24.26
C THR A 417 21.24 8.85 -23.48
N PHE A 418 21.03 10.13 -23.81
CA PHE A 418 21.70 11.21 -23.11
C PHE A 418 20.95 12.54 -23.20
N VAL A 419 20.88 13.24 -22.07
CA VAL A 419 20.43 14.63 -21.99
C VAL A 419 21.42 15.45 -21.16
N LYS A 420 21.90 16.55 -21.74
CA LYS A 420 22.71 17.55 -21.04
C LYS A 420 22.15 18.95 -21.22
N LEU A 421 22.03 19.65 -20.09
CA LEU A 421 21.70 21.08 -20.03
C LEU A 421 22.33 21.70 -18.78
N SER A 422 23.18 22.72 -18.95
CA SER A 422 23.83 23.38 -17.81
C SER A 422 24.63 22.38 -16.96
N ASN A 423 24.33 22.27 -15.65
CA ASN A 423 24.92 21.30 -14.72
C ASN A 423 24.30 19.90 -14.78
N LEU A 424 23.26 19.67 -15.57
CA LEU A 424 22.69 18.33 -15.78
C LEU A 424 23.48 17.57 -16.84
N GLU A 425 23.90 16.36 -16.48
CA GLU A 425 24.39 15.32 -17.40
C GLU A 425 23.71 13.99 -17.01
N ARG A 426 22.76 13.53 -17.83
CA ARG A 426 21.99 12.31 -17.58
C ARG A 426 22.19 11.33 -18.73
N SER A 427 22.83 10.20 -18.44
CA SER A 427 22.80 9.02 -19.30
C SER A 427 21.57 8.18 -18.98
N SER A 428 20.79 7.86 -20.00
CA SER A 428 19.59 7.01 -19.92
C SER A 428 19.89 5.62 -20.49
N GLY A 429 19.21 4.62 -19.96
CA GLY A 429 18.92 3.41 -20.70
C GLY A 429 17.58 3.56 -21.40
N ASN A 430 17.04 2.46 -21.89
CA ASN A 430 15.67 2.42 -22.38
C ASN A 430 14.71 2.36 -21.18
N ASP A 431 14.11 3.50 -20.82
CA ASP A 431 13.21 3.62 -19.67
C ASP A 431 11.74 3.33 -20.06
N CYS A 432 11.53 2.39 -21.00
CA CYS A 432 10.21 1.94 -21.45
C CYS A 432 9.28 3.05 -21.94
N GLY A 433 9.87 4.02 -22.62
CA GLY A 433 9.17 5.08 -23.33
C GLY A 433 8.85 6.31 -22.47
N TYR A 434 8.98 6.23 -21.15
CA TYR A 434 8.84 7.41 -20.28
C TYR A 434 9.73 7.37 -19.04
N LYS A 435 10.48 8.45 -18.79
CA LYS A 435 11.19 8.65 -17.52
C LYS A 435 10.81 9.95 -16.81
N ASP A 436 10.44 9.84 -15.54
CA ASP A 436 10.36 10.99 -14.63
C ASP A 436 11.72 11.24 -13.98
N ASN A 437 12.41 12.28 -14.42
CA ASN A 437 13.67 12.77 -13.88
C ASN A 437 13.47 14.05 -13.03
N SER A 438 12.28 14.28 -12.48
CA SER A 438 11.94 15.48 -11.70
C SER A 438 12.68 15.61 -10.37
N TYR A 439 13.40 14.56 -9.94
CA TYR A 439 14.32 14.59 -8.81
C TYR A 439 15.69 15.21 -9.15
N LEU A 440 16.00 15.41 -10.42
CA LEU A 440 17.21 16.13 -10.84
C LEU A 440 17.00 17.64 -10.76
N HIS A 441 18.11 18.38 -10.57
CA HIS A 441 18.09 19.82 -10.34
C HIS A 441 19.05 20.60 -11.26
N PRO A 442 18.83 20.62 -12.59
CA PRO A 442 19.46 21.59 -13.47
C PRO A 442 19.09 23.02 -13.09
N THR A 443 20.07 23.91 -13.15
CA THR A 443 19.91 25.34 -12.88
C THR A 443 20.33 26.15 -14.09
N VAL A 444 19.53 27.14 -14.47
CA VAL A 444 19.82 28.05 -15.59
C VAL A 444 19.54 29.49 -15.19
N ILE A 445 20.14 30.44 -15.90
CA ILE A 445 19.98 31.87 -15.66
C ILE A 445 19.20 32.47 -16.83
N LYS A 446 18.15 33.24 -16.52
CA LYS A 446 17.37 33.89 -17.58
C LYS A 446 18.21 34.91 -18.35
N GLY A 447 18.02 34.96 -19.66
CA GLY A 447 18.82 35.77 -20.60
C GLY A 447 20.12 35.11 -21.07
N PHE A 448 20.55 34.00 -20.47
CA PHE A 448 21.78 33.30 -20.86
C PHE A 448 21.51 32.25 -21.94
N THR A 449 22.55 31.92 -22.69
CA THR A 449 22.53 30.87 -23.72
C THR A 449 23.30 29.64 -23.21
N TYR A 450 22.72 28.47 -23.39
CA TYR A 450 23.28 27.18 -22.99
C TYR A 450 23.42 26.26 -24.19
N ASN A 451 24.44 25.40 -24.18
CA ASN A 451 24.52 24.29 -25.11
C ASN A 451 23.78 23.09 -24.53
N MET A 452 22.76 22.61 -25.24
CA MET A 452 22.04 21.38 -24.96
C MET A 452 22.59 20.27 -25.84
N VAL A 453 22.84 19.10 -25.24
CA VAL A 453 23.27 17.89 -25.97
C VAL A 453 22.25 16.80 -25.74
N LEU A 454 21.77 16.21 -26.83
CA LEU A 454 20.75 15.16 -26.83
C LEU A 454 21.27 13.97 -27.64
N SER A 455 21.17 12.76 -27.11
CA SER A 455 21.55 11.54 -27.84
C SER A 455 20.46 10.50 -27.78
N SER A 456 20.36 9.70 -28.84
CA SER A 456 19.42 8.58 -28.95
C SER A 456 20.08 7.42 -29.66
N GLU A 457 19.54 6.23 -29.42
CA GLU A 457 19.92 5.00 -30.10
C GLU A 457 18.70 4.26 -30.63
N GLY A 458 18.91 3.39 -31.62
CA GLY A 458 17.92 2.49 -32.19
C GLY A 458 18.43 1.06 -32.25
N GLU A 459 17.53 0.10 -32.10
CA GLU A 459 17.90 -1.32 -32.17
C GLU A 459 18.37 -1.73 -33.57
N VAL A 460 19.52 -2.43 -33.62
CA VAL A 460 20.19 -2.81 -34.88
C VAL A 460 19.35 -3.75 -35.75
N SER A 461 18.48 -4.55 -35.14
CA SER A 461 17.65 -5.56 -35.81
C SER A 461 16.39 -4.98 -36.48
N ILE A 462 16.08 -3.69 -36.24
CA ILE A 462 14.82 -3.05 -36.64
C ILE A 462 15.08 -2.02 -37.76
N PRO A 463 14.18 -1.89 -38.77
CA PRO A 463 14.35 -0.96 -39.88
C PRO A 463 14.54 0.49 -39.41
N SER A 464 15.59 1.16 -39.90
CA SER A 464 15.95 2.51 -39.45
C SER A 464 14.82 3.54 -39.57
N LYS A 465 14.81 4.46 -38.61
CA LYS A 465 13.84 5.55 -38.51
C LYS A 465 14.55 6.87 -38.31
N VAL A 466 13.90 7.96 -38.68
CA VAL A 466 14.35 9.31 -38.35
C VAL A 466 13.97 9.60 -36.91
N HIS A 467 14.94 10.05 -36.10
CA HIS A 467 14.71 10.40 -34.70
C HIS A 467 14.37 11.89 -34.62
N LYS A 468 13.09 12.21 -34.42
CA LYS A 468 12.57 13.57 -34.35
C LYS A 468 12.55 14.04 -32.91
N TRP A 469 13.23 15.15 -32.65
CA TRP A 469 13.40 15.73 -31.33
C TRP A 469 12.59 16.99 -31.16
N ARG A 470 11.92 17.11 -30.02
CA ARG A 470 11.40 18.37 -29.50
C ARG A 470 11.68 18.49 -28.02
N VAL A 471 12.02 19.71 -27.59
CA VAL A 471 12.22 20.04 -26.18
C VAL A 471 11.45 21.29 -25.85
N TRP A 472 10.73 21.27 -24.72
CA TRP A 472 9.97 22.40 -24.18
C TRP A 472 10.43 22.73 -22.77
N ILE A 473 10.41 24.02 -22.41
CA ILE A 473 10.62 24.49 -21.04
C ILE A 473 9.46 25.44 -20.70
N ASP A 474 8.68 25.11 -19.67
CA ASP A 474 7.54 25.90 -19.20
C ASP A 474 8.05 27.21 -18.56
N PHE A 475 8.29 28.24 -19.37
CA PHE A 475 8.92 29.49 -18.94
C PHE A 475 7.96 30.38 -18.16
N ASN A 476 6.65 30.21 -18.39
CA ASN A 476 5.60 31.01 -17.75
C ASN A 476 5.01 30.32 -16.50
N ARG A 477 5.40 29.08 -16.21
CA ARG A 477 5.02 28.26 -15.05
C ARG A 477 3.51 28.01 -14.95
N ASN A 478 2.83 27.91 -16.08
CA ASN A 478 1.40 27.64 -16.13
C ASN A 478 1.05 26.14 -16.15
N GLY A 479 2.06 25.26 -16.20
CA GLY A 479 1.90 23.80 -16.19
C GLY A 479 1.64 23.17 -17.55
N SER A 480 1.57 23.96 -18.63
CA SER A 480 1.41 23.51 -20.01
C SER A 480 2.69 23.78 -20.81
N PHE A 481 2.85 23.09 -21.94
CA PHE A 481 3.96 23.33 -22.87
C PHE A 481 3.42 23.92 -24.17
N GLU A 482 3.64 25.22 -24.39
CA GLU A 482 3.21 25.89 -25.61
C GLU A 482 4.27 25.88 -26.73
N SER A 483 3.86 26.21 -27.96
CA SER A 483 4.80 26.36 -29.07
C SER A 483 5.84 27.47 -28.84
N SER A 484 5.50 28.51 -28.06
CA SER A 484 6.42 29.57 -27.66
C SER A 484 7.51 29.12 -26.67
N GLU A 485 7.33 27.94 -26.09
CA GLU A 485 8.20 27.36 -25.06
C GLU A 485 9.09 26.24 -25.61
N MET A 486 8.92 25.92 -26.89
CA MET A 486 9.75 24.95 -27.59
C MET A 486 11.14 25.54 -27.84
N VAL A 487 12.15 24.95 -27.22
CA VAL A 487 13.55 25.38 -27.32
C VAL A 487 14.37 24.57 -28.32
N VAL A 488 13.90 23.37 -28.68
CA VAL A 488 14.53 22.51 -29.71
C VAL A 488 13.45 21.91 -30.60
N GLN A 489 13.71 21.92 -31.92
CA GLN A 489 13.06 21.06 -32.90
C GLN A 489 14.09 20.68 -33.97
N ASP A 490 14.49 19.41 -34.04
CA ASP A 490 15.42 18.91 -35.07
C ASP A 490 15.32 17.41 -35.26
N SER A 491 16.00 16.86 -36.26
CA SER A 491 16.02 15.42 -36.57
C SER A 491 17.43 14.87 -36.67
N ILE A 492 17.60 13.62 -36.23
CA ILE A 492 18.78 12.81 -36.55
C ILE A 492 18.38 11.83 -37.67
N ASN A 493 19.04 11.96 -38.82
CA ASN A 493 18.81 11.14 -40.02
C ASN A 493 19.88 10.04 -40.14
N ASP A 494 20.22 9.40 -39.04
CA ASP A 494 21.18 8.30 -38.99
C ASP A 494 20.44 7.01 -38.64
N THR A 495 21.00 5.88 -39.10
CA THR A 495 20.40 4.55 -39.12
C THR A 495 20.08 4.02 -37.71
N PHE A 496 20.89 4.39 -36.71
CA PHE A 496 20.80 3.86 -35.35
C PHE A 496 20.78 4.95 -34.27
N GLY A 497 20.42 6.18 -34.64
CA GLY A 497 20.50 7.34 -33.76
C GLY A 497 21.86 8.04 -33.80
N GLY A 498 22.10 8.92 -32.83
CA GLY A 498 23.24 9.83 -32.86
C GLY A 498 23.12 10.93 -31.82
N THR A 499 23.92 11.99 -31.99
CA THR A 499 23.96 13.14 -31.06
C THR A 499 23.60 14.44 -31.76
N LEU A 500 22.72 15.21 -31.14
CA LEU A 500 22.32 16.56 -31.51
C LEU A 500 22.92 17.58 -30.51
N GLN A 501 23.45 18.69 -31.01
CA GLN A 501 23.85 19.83 -30.18
C GLN A 501 23.09 21.09 -30.59
N LYS A 502 22.51 21.78 -29.62
CA LYS A 502 21.72 23.00 -29.85
C LYS A 502 22.03 24.08 -28.84
N SER A 503 22.26 25.28 -29.33
CA SER A 503 22.27 26.48 -28.48
C SER A 503 20.84 26.89 -28.17
N ILE A 504 20.49 26.93 -26.89
CA ILE A 504 19.18 27.39 -26.42
C ILE A 504 19.35 28.65 -25.59
N GLN A 505 18.50 29.64 -25.82
CA GLN A 505 18.48 30.88 -25.03
C GLN A 505 17.34 30.82 -24.03
N ILE A 506 17.63 31.05 -22.75
CA ILE A 506 16.58 31.21 -21.73
C ILE A 506 16.00 32.62 -21.87
N PRO A 507 14.69 32.81 -22.13
CA PRO A 507 14.11 34.13 -22.33
C PRO A 507 14.29 35.03 -21.10
N THR A 508 14.52 36.33 -21.31
CA THR A 508 14.59 37.31 -20.21
C THR A 508 13.24 37.47 -19.48
N SER A 509 12.14 37.15 -20.17
CA SER A 509 10.78 37.12 -19.65
C SER A 509 10.44 35.87 -18.82
N ALA A 510 11.31 34.85 -18.79
CA ALA A 510 11.06 33.64 -18.03
C ALA A 510 10.90 33.94 -16.53
N LEU A 511 9.93 33.29 -15.91
CA LEU A 511 9.71 33.41 -14.46
C LEU A 511 10.80 32.64 -13.71
N THR A 512 11.24 33.18 -12.57
CA THR A 512 12.23 32.52 -11.72
C THR A 512 11.60 31.44 -10.84
N GLY A 513 12.41 30.47 -10.43
CA GLY A 513 12.04 29.32 -9.59
C GLY A 513 11.97 28.00 -10.36
N ASP A 514 11.47 26.96 -9.69
CA ASP A 514 11.29 25.63 -10.27
C ASP A 514 10.19 25.66 -11.35
N THR A 515 10.50 25.06 -12.50
CA THR A 515 9.56 24.76 -13.59
C THR A 515 9.88 23.41 -14.23
N ARG A 516 9.15 23.03 -15.29
CA ARG A 516 9.30 21.76 -15.99
C ARG A 516 10.01 21.93 -17.33
N MET A 517 10.79 20.92 -17.68
CA MET A 517 11.32 20.70 -19.02
C MET A 517 10.90 19.31 -19.51
N ARG A 518 10.45 19.22 -20.75
CA ARG A 518 10.13 17.95 -21.41
C ARG A 518 11.06 17.74 -22.59
N VAL A 519 11.75 16.61 -22.60
CA VAL A 519 12.57 16.15 -23.72
C VAL A 519 11.82 14.99 -24.38
N SER A 520 11.53 15.12 -25.66
CA SER A 520 10.81 14.09 -26.40
C SER A 520 11.57 13.72 -27.66
N MET A 521 11.72 12.42 -27.88
CA MET A 521 12.28 11.83 -29.09
C MET A 521 11.27 10.83 -29.66
N LYS A 522 10.84 11.04 -30.90
CA LYS A 522 9.93 10.14 -31.61
C LYS A 522 10.62 9.57 -32.85
N ALA A 523 10.65 8.25 -32.98
CA ALA A 523 11.25 7.56 -34.12
C ALA A 523 10.19 7.23 -35.17
N VAL A 524 10.30 7.82 -36.35
CA VAL A 524 9.29 7.73 -37.43
C VAL A 524 9.91 7.64 -38.82
N GLN A 525 9.06 7.36 -39.81
CA GLN A 525 9.45 7.54 -41.21
C GLN A 525 9.71 9.02 -41.52
N SER A 526 10.60 9.29 -42.47
CA SER A 526 11.09 10.65 -42.77
C SER A 526 9.97 11.68 -43.01
N GLY A 527 8.89 11.28 -43.69
CA GLY A 527 7.75 12.13 -44.04
C GLY A 527 6.72 12.36 -42.93
N GLU A 528 6.82 11.68 -41.78
CA GLU A 528 5.86 11.84 -40.68
C GLU A 528 6.11 13.12 -39.86
N SER A 529 5.09 13.56 -39.12
CA SER A 529 5.18 14.79 -38.32
C SER A 529 6.02 14.63 -37.05
N TYR A 530 6.56 15.74 -36.57
CA TYR A 530 7.08 15.84 -35.21
C TYR A 530 5.95 15.71 -34.19
N GLN A 531 6.27 15.14 -33.04
CA GLN A 531 5.37 14.87 -31.93
C GLN A 531 4.93 16.14 -31.18
N LEU A 532 3.68 16.21 -30.77
CA LEU A 532 3.20 17.28 -29.88
C LEU A 532 3.67 17.04 -28.43
N ALA A 533 3.63 18.10 -27.62
CA ALA A 533 4.04 18.01 -26.22
C ALA A 533 3.15 17.08 -25.38
N ASN A 534 1.95 16.75 -25.86
CA ASN A 534 0.94 15.93 -25.18
C ASN A 534 0.58 14.65 -25.98
N GLU A 535 1.50 14.16 -26.82
CA GLU A 535 1.30 13.02 -27.72
C GLU A 535 1.96 11.73 -27.21
N SER A 536 1.22 10.62 -27.30
CA SER A 536 1.76 9.27 -27.15
C SER A 536 2.13 8.67 -28.51
N PHE A 537 3.23 7.92 -28.58
CA PHE A 537 3.69 7.29 -29.81
C PHE A 537 4.40 5.96 -29.55
N THR A 538 4.34 5.03 -30.51
CA THR A 538 4.86 3.66 -30.34
C THR A 538 6.37 3.60 -30.17
N GLU A 539 7.14 4.40 -30.91
CA GLU A 539 8.59 4.30 -30.96
C GLU A 539 9.25 5.62 -30.59
N GLY A 540 10.13 5.57 -29.60
CA GLY A 540 10.76 6.74 -29.00
C GLY A 540 10.55 6.78 -27.49
N GLU A 541 10.88 7.92 -26.89
CA GLU A 541 10.85 8.11 -25.45
C GLU A 541 10.61 9.58 -25.08
N VAL A 542 10.03 9.78 -23.89
CA VAL A 542 9.81 11.09 -23.29
C VAL A 542 10.44 11.12 -21.91
N GLU A 543 11.24 12.14 -21.62
CA GLU A 543 11.81 12.38 -20.30
C GLU A 543 11.38 13.74 -19.77
N ASP A 544 10.86 13.77 -18.54
CA ASP A 544 10.46 15.00 -17.85
C ASP A 544 11.46 15.36 -16.74
N TYR A 545 11.82 16.64 -16.66
CA TYR A 545 12.80 17.17 -15.71
C TYR A 545 12.23 18.36 -14.94
N SER A 546 12.65 18.52 -13.69
CA SER A 546 12.52 19.79 -12.97
C SER A 546 13.71 20.69 -13.33
N ILE A 547 13.51 21.97 -13.60
CA ILE A 547 14.57 22.94 -13.88
C ILE A 547 14.36 24.20 -13.07
N THR A 548 15.43 24.77 -12.52
CA THR A 548 15.37 26.02 -11.75
C THR A 548 15.90 27.18 -12.58
N ILE A 549 15.05 28.19 -12.80
CA ILE A 549 15.43 29.42 -13.49
C ILE A 549 15.77 30.50 -12.47
N ASN A 550 16.99 31.02 -12.55
CA ASN A 550 17.51 32.05 -11.65
C ASN A 550 17.66 33.40 -12.36
N ASN A 551 17.65 34.48 -11.57
CA ASN A 551 18.17 35.77 -12.01
C ASN A 551 19.69 35.77 -11.85
N PHE A 552 20.37 36.52 -12.73
CA PHE A 552 21.75 36.88 -12.47
C PHE A 552 21.79 37.93 -11.34
N SER A 553 22.41 37.59 -10.20
CA SER A 553 22.73 38.55 -9.14
C SER A 553 24.24 38.64 -8.99
N ILE A 554 24.78 39.86 -9.00
CA ILE A 554 26.21 40.16 -8.78
C ILE A 554 26.51 40.14 -7.29
#